data_AF-R6DHN9-F1
#
_entry.id   AF-R6DHN9-F1
#
_cell.length_a   1.000
_cell.length_b   1.000
_cell.length_c   1.000
_cell.angle_alpha   90.00
_cell.angle_beta   90.00
_cell.angle_gamma   90.00
#
_symmetry.space_group_name_H-M   'P 1'
#
loop_
_entity.id
_entity.type
_entity.pdbx_description
1 polymer ?
#
loop_
_entity_poly.entity_id
_entity_poly.type
_entity_poly.pdbx_seq_one_letter_code
_entity_poly.pdbx_strand_id
1 'polypeptide(L)'
;MEERAVKQVIVMRKDLNMRKGKMIAQGSHASVDALLSLFSCTEEDGKTTFTLTYGDDSPLAEWLNGLYAKICLYVNSEEELVSLYQRIQDENPEIPVSMIVDAGLTEFHGQETKTCIGIGPWWADEIDVFTSDLKLL
;
A
#
# COMPACT_ATOMS: atom_id res chain seq x y z
N MET A 1 19.72 8.03 19.99
CA MET A 1 19.08 6.81 19.46
C MET A 1 19.05 6.96 17.96
N GLU A 2 19.43 5.93 17.21
CA GLU A 2 19.22 5.94 15.77
C GLU A 2 17.71 5.80 15.55
N GLU A 3 17.13 6.74 14.81
CA GLU A 3 15.69 6.80 14.56
C GLU A 3 15.30 5.60 13.69
N ARG A 4 14.27 4.84 14.11
CA ARG A 4 13.83 3.65 13.39
C ARG A 4 13.21 4.09 12.07
N ALA A 5 13.73 3.60 10.95
CA ALA A 5 13.27 4.02 9.64
C ALA A 5 11.82 3.58 9.36
N VAL A 6 11.07 4.45 8.68
CA VAL A 6 9.69 4.20 8.22
C VAL A 6 9.57 4.33 6.71
N LYS A 7 8.69 3.55 6.11
CA LYS A 7 8.41 3.60 4.68
C LYS A 7 7.02 3.11 4.34
N GLN A 8 6.60 3.45 3.13
CA GLN A 8 5.53 2.78 2.42
C GLN A 8 6.12 2.02 1.23
N VAL A 9 5.62 0.83 0.92
CA VAL A 9 6.03 0.04 -0.23
C VAL A 9 4.83 -0.14 -1.15
N ILE A 10 5.05 0.04 -2.46
CA ILE A 10 4.06 -0.25 -3.49
C ILE A 10 4.61 -1.42 -4.29
N VAL A 11 3.88 -2.54 -4.33
CA VAL A 11 4.27 -3.72 -5.11
C VAL A 11 3.36 -3.84 -6.32
N MET A 12 3.94 -3.68 -7.51
CA MET A 12 3.22 -3.63 -8.78
C MET A 12 3.30 -4.95 -9.55
N ARG A 13 2.21 -5.35 -10.20
CA ARG A 13 2.21 -6.43 -11.21
C ARG A 13 2.91 -5.95 -12.48
N LYS A 14 4.13 -6.45 -12.73
CA LYS A 14 4.90 -6.11 -13.94
C LYS A 14 4.43 -6.88 -15.17
N ASP A 15 3.88 -8.07 -14.99
CA ASP A 15 3.35 -8.94 -16.04
C ASP A 15 2.19 -8.32 -16.84
N LEU A 16 1.45 -7.39 -16.22
CA LEU A 16 0.36 -6.66 -16.87
C LEU A 16 0.84 -5.68 -17.95
N ASN A 17 2.15 -5.40 -18.03
CA ASN A 17 2.75 -4.47 -19.01
C ASN A 17 2.01 -3.12 -19.09
N MET A 18 1.52 -2.63 -17.95
CA MET A 18 0.78 -1.37 -17.86
C MET A 18 1.64 -0.21 -18.39
N ARG A 19 1.01 0.72 -19.12
CA ARG A 19 1.70 1.96 -19.52
C ARG A 19 2.09 2.77 -18.27
N LYS A 20 3.16 3.55 -18.36
CA LYS A 20 3.69 4.35 -17.24
C LYS A 20 2.61 5.16 -16.50
N GLY A 21 1.74 5.83 -17.23
CA GLY A 21 0.65 6.62 -16.64
C GLY A 21 -0.34 5.78 -15.82
N LYS A 22 -0.64 4.56 -16.27
CA LYS A 22 -1.48 3.61 -15.54
C LYS A 22 -0.79 3.12 -14.27
N MET A 23 0.49 2.75 -14.35
CA MET A 23 1.27 2.35 -13.18
C MET A 23 1.31 3.45 -12.11
N ILE A 24 1.48 4.71 -12.52
CA ILE A 24 1.43 5.86 -11.61
C ILE A 24 0.04 5.96 -10.95
N ALA A 25 -1.04 5.88 -11.74
CA ALA A 25 -2.40 5.94 -11.18
C ALA A 25 -2.67 4.82 -10.17
N GLN A 26 -2.31 3.57 -10.50
CA GLN A 26 -2.47 2.43 -9.59
C GLN A 26 -1.61 2.57 -8.33
N GLY A 27 -0.36 2.99 -8.46
CA GLY A 27 0.51 3.24 -7.31
C GLY A 27 -0.01 4.37 -6.41
N SER A 28 -0.58 5.41 -6.99
CA SER A 28 -1.26 6.48 -6.22
C SER A 28 -2.49 5.96 -5.49
N HIS A 29 -3.31 5.12 -6.13
CA HIS A 29 -4.44 4.46 -5.46
C HIS A 29 -3.96 3.62 -4.28
N ALA A 30 -2.94 2.77 -4.49
CA ALA A 30 -2.36 1.92 -3.45
C ALA A 30 -1.84 2.73 -2.25
N SER A 31 -1.12 3.82 -2.52
CA SER A 31 -0.56 4.69 -1.49
C SER A 31 -1.64 5.36 -0.64
N VAL A 32 -2.68 5.90 -1.29
CA VAL A 32 -3.78 6.59 -0.62
C VAL A 32 -4.68 5.62 0.12
N ASP A 33 -5.04 4.49 -0.49
CA ASP A 33 -5.97 3.53 0.11
C ASP A 33 -5.36 2.84 1.35
N ALA A 34 -4.07 2.49 1.29
CA ALA A 34 -3.36 1.97 2.47
C ALA A 34 -3.35 2.99 3.63
N LEU A 35 -3.17 4.28 3.34
CA LEU A 35 -3.25 5.33 4.36
C LEU A 35 -4.69 5.54 4.87
N LEU A 36 -5.68 5.58 3.97
CA LEU A 36 -7.09 5.75 4.33
C LEU A 36 -7.63 4.60 5.16
N SER A 37 -7.10 3.38 5.00
CA SER A 37 -7.46 2.22 5.82
C SER A 37 -7.19 2.42 7.32
N LEU A 38 -6.31 3.37 7.69
CA LEU A 38 -6.01 3.73 9.08
C LEU A 38 -7.00 4.72 9.69
N PHE A 39 -7.88 5.32 8.87
CA PHE A 39 -8.85 6.30 9.36
C PHE A 39 -10.10 5.59 9.87
N SER A 40 -10.59 6.06 11.00
CA SER A 40 -11.99 5.79 11.40
C SER A 40 -12.92 6.70 10.62
N CYS A 41 -14.09 6.18 10.25
CA CYS A 41 -15.14 6.93 9.55
C CYS A 41 -16.39 6.97 10.42
N THR A 42 -16.94 8.17 10.62
CA THR A 42 -18.24 8.38 11.28
C THR A 42 -19.17 9.18 10.38
N GLU A 43 -20.44 8.80 10.36
CA GLU A 43 -21.48 9.50 9.62
C GLU A 43 -22.55 10.00 10.60
N GLU A 44 -22.66 11.32 10.73
CA GLU A 44 -23.60 11.97 11.64
C GLU A 44 -24.12 13.27 11.02
N ASP A 45 -25.43 13.54 11.15
CA ASP A 45 -26.09 14.73 10.61
C ASP A 45 -25.82 15.01 9.12
N GLY A 46 -25.71 13.94 8.31
CA GLY A 46 -25.41 14.04 6.88
C GLY A 46 -23.98 14.48 6.57
N LYS A 47 -23.06 14.38 7.53
CA LYS A 47 -21.63 14.64 7.36
C LYS A 47 -20.84 13.37 7.58
N THR A 48 -19.87 13.12 6.70
CA THR A 48 -18.87 12.07 6.85
C THR A 48 -17.59 12.67 7.41
N THR A 49 -17.11 12.13 8.53
CA THR A 49 -15.87 12.56 9.19
C THR A 49 -14.87 11.42 9.18
N PHE A 50 -13.67 11.70 8.67
CA PHE A 50 -12.52 10.80 8.75
C PHE A 50 -11.61 11.27 9.87
N THR A 51 -11.36 10.40 10.85
CA THR A 51 -10.47 10.69 11.99
C THR A 51 -9.30 9.73 11.99
N LEU A 52 -8.08 10.27 11.95
CA LEU A 52 -6.83 9.55 12.08
C LEU A 52 -6.25 9.82 13.47
N THR A 53 -5.96 8.75 14.21
CA THR A 53 -5.38 8.83 15.55
C THR A 53 -4.10 8.03 15.58
N TYR A 54 -3.00 8.64 16.02
CA TYR A 54 -1.70 7.99 16.15
C TYR A 54 -0.92 8.60 17.33
N GLY A 55 0.01 7.83 17.91
CA GLY A 55 0.88 8.30 18.98
C GLY A 55 2.16 8.94 18.44
N ASP A 56 2.82 9.77 19.24
CA ASP A 56 4.03 10.50 18.84
C ASP A 56 5.17 9.57 18.40
N ASP A 57 5.35 8.42 19.05
CA ASP A 57 6.38 7.42 18.73
C ASP A 57 5.85 6.29 17.81
N SER A 58 4.90 6.59 16.93
CA SER A 58 4.29 5.60 16.01
C SER A 58 4.90 5.66 14.61
N PRO A 59 4.87 4.56 13.83
CA PRO A 59 5.39 4.60 12.47
C PRO A 59 4.64 5.61 11.58
N LEU A 60 3.37 5.87 11.89
CA LEU A 60 2.57 6.86 11.20
C LEU A 60 3.00 8.30 11.55
N ALA A 61 3.28 8.61 12.83
CA ALA A 61 3.83 9.92 13.21
C ALA A 61 5.16 10.20 12.51
N GLU A 62 6.07 9.24 12.54
CA GLU A 62 7.38 9.33 11.88
C GLU A 62 7.24 9.52 10.37
N TRP A 63 6.31 8.80 9.74
CA TRP A 63 6.15 8.89 8.29
C TRP A 63 5.47 10.20 7.86
N LEU A 64 4.46 10.65 8.61
CA LEU A 64 3.72 11.90 8.35
C LEU A 64 4.57 13.15 8.61
N ASN A 65 5.46 13.11 9.61
CA ASN A 65 6.31 14.24 9.97
C ASN A 65 7.71 14.18 9.34
N GLY A 66 8.06 13.03 8.74
CA GLY A 66 9.35 12.79 8.10
C GLY A 66 9.33 12.89 6.58
N LEU A 67 10.07 11.98 5.92
CA LEU A 67 10.33 12.03 4.49
C LEU A 67 9.20 11.50 3.60
N TYR A 68 8.13 10.94 4.18
CA TYR A 68 7.02 10.35 3.42
C TYR A 68 7.49 9.28 2.40
N ALA A 69 8.53 8.53 2.76
CA ALA A 69 9.26 7.64 1.86
C ALA A 69 8.37 6.56 1.23
N LYS A 70 8.55 6.34 -0.07
CA LYS A 70 7.86 5.32 -0.87
C LYS A 70 8.87 4.54 -1.69
N ILE A 71 8.79 3.22 -1.66
CA ILE A 71 9.62 2.32 -2.47
C ILE A 71 8.71 1.52 -3.39
N CYS A 72 8.97 1.57 -4.69
CA CYS A 72 8.22 0.83 -5.70
C CYS A 72 8.95 -0.45 -6.07
N LEU A 73 8.31 -1.59 -5.82
CA LEU A 73 8.78 -2.94 -6.11
C LEU A 73 7.83 -3.62 -7.10
N TYR A 74 8.18 -4.84 -7.52
CA TYR A 74 7.34 -5.60 -8.43
C TYR A 74 7.31 -7.10 -8.18
N VAL A 75 6.21 -7.69 -8.65
CA VAL A 75 5.97 -9.14 -8.81
C VAL A 75 5.60 -9.42 -10.27
N ASN A 76 5.65 -10.69 -10.68
CA ASN A 76 5.42 -11.11 -12.06
C ASN A 76 4.16 -11.96 -12.24
N SER A 77 3.30 -12.08 -11.22
CA SER A 77 2.01 -12.73 -11.38
C SER A 77 0.97 -12.26 -10.35
N GLU A 78 -0.30 -12.58 -10.60
CA GLU A 78 -1.39 -12.33 -9.64
C GLU A 78 -1.20 -13.13 -8.37
N GLU A 79 -0.78 -14.39 -8.51
CA GLU A 79 -0.60 -15.33 -7.42
C GLU A 79 0.49 -14.85 -6.46
N GLU A 80 1.61 -14.34 -6.98
CA GLU A 80 2.67 -13.71 -6.17
C GLU A 80 2.13 -12.51 -5.39
N LEU A 81 1.34 -11.65 -6.04
CA LEU A 81 0.74 -10.46 -5.40
C LEU A 81 -0.24 -10.85 -4.29
N VAL A 82 -1.14 -11.79 -4.57
CA VAL A 82 -2.17 -12.26 -3.62
C VAL A 82 -1.53 -13.00 -2.45
N SER A 83 -0.53 -13.84 -2.71
CA SER A 83 0.19 -14.56 -1.66
C SER A 83 0.91 -13.60 -0.72
N LEU A 84 1.59 -12.57 -1.27
CA LEU A 84 2.24 -11.54 -0.47
C LEU A 84 1.24 -10.77 0.39
N TYR A 85 0.11 -10.34 -0.19
CA TYR A 85 -0.96 -9.66 0.52
C TYR A 85 -1.50 -10.48 1.70
N GLN A 86 -1.87 -11.74 1.45
CA GLN A 86 -2.40 -12.63 2.49
C GLN A 86 -1.37 -12.89 3.59
N ARG A 87 -0.11 -13.12 3.20
CA ARG A 87 0.98 -13.38 4.15
C ARG A 87 1.17 -12.20 5.12
N ILE A 88 1.11 -10.96 4.64
CA ILE A 88 1.20 -9.77 5.50
C ILE A 88 0.01 -9.72 6.46
N GLN A 89 -1.21 -9.92 5.96
CA GLN A 89 -2.42 -9.91 6.81
C GLN A 89 -2.39 -10.99 7.90
N ASP A 90 -1.87 -12.17 7.58
CA ASP A 90 -1.84 -13.32 8.49
C ASP A 90 -0.68 -13.23 9.49
N GLU A 91 0.52 -12.84 9.06
CA GLU A 91 1.73 -12.82 9.90
C GLU A 91 1.89 -11.49 10.68
N ASN A 92 1.40 -10.35 10.16
CA ASN A 92 1.47 -9.05 10.83
C ASN A 92 0.27 -8.14 10.46
N PRO A 93 -0.91 -8.38 11.07
CA PRO A 93 -2.15 -7.66 10.74
C PRO A 93 -2.14 -6.17 11.11
N GLU A 94 -1.15 -5.71 11.88
CA GLU A 94 -1.00 -4.28 12.22
C GLU A 94 -0.42 -3.46 11.07
N ILE A 95 0.28 -4.10 10.12
CA ILE A 95 0.78 -3.43 8.93
C ILE A 95 -0.41 -3.13 8.01
N PRO A 96 -0.72 -1.84 7.74
CA PRO A 96 -1.77 -1.51 6.80
C PRO A 96 -1.39 -2.01 5.41
N VAL A 97 -2.25 -2.79 4.79
CA VAL A 97 -2.05 -3.28 3.43
C VAL A 97 -3.36 -3.18 2.64
N SER A 98 -3.28 -2.64 1.42
CA SER A 98 -4.42 -2.50 0.52
C SER A 98 -4.14 -3.19 -0.81
N MET A 99 -5.16 -3.87 -1.34
CA MET A 99 -5.18 -4.47 -2.67
C MET A 99 -5.94 -3.59 -3.64
N ILE A 100 -5.28 -3.17 -4.72
CA ILE A 100 -5.91 -2.37 -5.77
C ILE A 100 -6.40 -3.26 -6.89
N VAL A 101 -7.69 -3.10 -7.20
CA VAL A 101 -8.37 -3.75 -8.32
C VAL A 101 -8.79 -2.68 -9.31
N ASP A 102 -8.29 -2.78 -10.53
CA ASP A 102 -8.78 -1.93 -11.62
C ASP A 102 -10.06 -2.54 -12.19
N ALA A 103 -11.13 -1.74 -12.25
CA ALA A 103 -12.42 -2.16 -12.80
C ALA A 103 -12.40 -2.44 -14.32
N GLY A 104 -11.24 -2.33 -14.98
CA GLY A 104 -11.06 -2.65 -16.40
C GLY A 104 -11.71 -1.67 -17.37
N LEU A 105 -12.23 -0.54 -16.88
CA LEU A 105 -12.92 0.49 -17.68
C LEU A 105 -12.00 1.21 -18.69
N THR A 106 -10.69 1.00 -18.61
CA THR A 106 -9.70 1.70 -19.44
C THR A 106 -8.77 0.76 -20.20
N GLU A 107 -8.16 -0.23 -19.54
CA GLU A 107 -7.07 -1.04 -20.11
C GLU A 107 -7.30 -2.56 -20.05
N PHE A 108 -8.25 -3.04 -19.24
CA PHE A 108 -8.50 -4.48 -19.06
C PHE A 108 -9.85 -4.94 -19.63
N HIS A 109 -10.41 -4.18 -20.58
CA HIS A 109 -11.60 -4.56 -21.35
C HIS A 109 -12.81 -4.99 -20.50
N GLY A 110 -13.03 -4.31 -19.38
CA GLY A 110 -14.12 -4.61 -18.43
C GLY A 110 -13.86 -5.78 -17.49
N GLN A 111 -12.64 -6.34 -17.46
CA GLN A 111 -12.25 -7.36 -16.49
C GLN A 111 -11.63 -6.71 -15.26
N GLU A 112 -12.16 -7.04 -14.09
CA GLU A 112 -11.54 -6.67 -12.82
C GLU A 112 -10.17 -7.34 -12.71
N THR A 113 -9.13 -6.53 -12.49
CA THR A 113 -7.74 -7.00 -12.51
C THR A 113 -7.02 -6.48 -11.28
N LYS A 114 -6.40 -7.36 -10.49
CA LYS A 114 -5.54 -6.98 -9.36
C LYS A 114 -4.23 -6.42 -9.90
N THR A 115 -3.95 -5.15 -9.66
CA THR A 115 -2.83 -4.44 -10.29
C THR A 115 -1.64 -4.28 -9.36
N CYS A 116 -1.86 -3.94 -8.10
CA CYS A 116 -0.81 -3.68 -7.14
C CYS A 116 -1.34 -3.73 -5.71
N ILE A 117 -0.42 -3.74 -4.74
CA ILE A 117 -0.71 -3.54 -3.33
C ILE A 117 0.07 -2.34 -2.78
N GLY A 118 -0.51 -1.64 -1.80
CA GLY A 118 0.17 -0.66 -0.97
C GLY A 118 0.38 -1.23 0.42
N ILE A 119 1.61 -1.19 0.94
CA ILE A 119 2.00 -1.72 2.25
C ILE A 119 2.57 -0.56 3.07
N GLY A 120 2.05 -0.35 4.28
CA GLY A 120 2.42 0.77 5.12
C GLY A 120 1.65 2.06 4.80
N PRO A 121 2.00 3.18 5.47
CA PRO A 121 3.27 3.40 6.14
C PRO A 121 3.47 2.54 7.40
N TRP A 122 4.66 1.96 7.53
CA TRP A 122 5.05 1.15 8.68
C TRP A 122 6.57 1.17 8.88
N TRP A 123 7.04 0.51 9.95
CA TRP A 123 8.45 0.33 10.21
C TRP A 123 9.14 -0.45 9.08
N ALA A 124 10.28 0.06 8.63
CA ALA A 124 10.94 -0.44 7.43
C ALA A 124 11.44 -1.88 7.59
N ASP A 125 12.00 -2.21 8.74
CA ASP A 125 12.51 -3.54 9.08
C ASP A 125 11.41 -4.60 9.14
N GLU A 126 10.22 -4.24 9.62
CA GLU A 126 9.05 -5.15 9.62
C GLU A 126 8.46 -5.35 8.22
N ILE A 127 8.42 -4.31 7.38
CA ILE A 127 8.03 -4.46 5.98
C ILE A 127 9.05 -5.35 5.23
N ASP A 128 10.35 -5.21 5.52
CA ASP A 128 11.41 -5.94 4.82
C ASP A 128 11.40 -7.45 5.05
N VAL A 129 10.77 -7.95 6.12
CA VAL A 129 10.47 -9.38 6.32
C VAL A 129 9.68 -9.96 5.15
N PHE A 130 8.88 -9.14 4.47
CA PHE A 130 8.02 -9.54 3.37
C PHE A 130 8.56 -9.13 1.99
N THR A 131 9.29 -8.01 1.91
CA THR A 131 9.59 -7.37 0.62
C THR A 131 11.06 -7.31 0.23
N SER A 132 12.00 -7.72 1.10
CA SER A 132 13.45 -7.55 0.86
C SER A 132 13.99 -8.30 -0.36
N ASP A 133 13.37 -9.42 -0.74
CA ASP A 133 13.76 -10.21 -1.92
C ASP A 133 13.14 -9.69 -3.24
N LEU A 134 12.22 -8.72 -3.15
CA LEU A 134 11.59 -8.13 -4.34
C LEU A 134 12.50 -7.10 -5.00
N LYS A 135 12.34 -6.95 -6.31
CA LYS A 135 13.15 -6.04 -7.12
C LYS A 135 12.46 -4.70 -7.31
N LEU A 136 13.27 -3.64 -7.51
CA LEU A 136 12.78 -2.32 -7.89
C LEU A 136 12.10 -2.36 -9.27
N LEU A 137 10.94 -1.70 -9.38
CA LEU A 137 10.04 -1.70 -10.54
C LEU A 137 10.67 -1.17 -11.84
#